data_AF-A0A972MPP6-F1
#
_entry.id   AF-A0A972MPP6-F1
#
_cell.length_a   1.000
_cell.length_b   1.000
_cell.length_c   1.000
_cell.angle_alpha   90.00
_cell.angle_beta   90.00
_cell.angle_gamma   90.00
#
_symmetry.space_group_name_H-M   'P 1'
#
loop_
_entity.id
_entity.type
_entity.pdbx_description
1 polymer ?
#
loop_
_entity_poly.entity_id
_entity_poly.type
_entity_poly.pdbx_seq_one_letter_code
_entity_poly.pdbx_strand_id
1 'polypeptide(L)'
;MAVVGFHHLEELFRRGASLDIKKGHAKDVTDIVEQKLYDLLLMGQKAAKYNGRDVIWKYDLPITKGLEETINEFKKLEQEIEVKDILERLATYPPLLELEVELEKSLPEIVGGLTLVLARIMKKLDEENRAVTHELIEKAKGVMDLTL
;
A
#
# COMPACT_ATOMS: atom_id res chain seq x y z
N MET A 1 2.46 8.07 13.45
CA MET A 1 3.35 8.49 12.34
C MET A 1 2.74 7.95 11.05
N ALA A 2 2.92 8.60 9.91
CA ALA A 2 2.42 8.05 8.64
C ALA A 2 3.37 6.94 8.17
N VAL A 3 2.84 5.86 7.59
CA VAL A 3 3.64 4.71 7.14
C VAL A 3 4.67 5.08 6.05
N VAL A 4 4.38 6.11 5.26
CA VAL A 4 5.32 6.66 4.28
C VAL A 4 5.57 8.14 4.60
N GLY A 5 6.83 8.51 4.80
CA GLY A 5 7.22 9.90 4.98
C GLY A 5 6.89 10.74 3.74
N PHE A 6 6.49 12.01 3.93
CA PHE A 6 6.02 12.85 2.83
C PHE A 6 7.00 12.97 1.65
N HIS A 7 8.31 13.06 1.92
CA HIS A 7 9.31 13.16 0.84
C HIS A 7 9.37 11.89 -0.02
N HIS A 8 9.29 10.71 0.60
CA HIS A 8 9.21 9.44 -0.13
C HIS A 8 7.93 9.36 -0.95
N LEU A 9 6.80 9.74 -0.35
CA LEU A 9 5.51 9.78 -1.03
C LEU A 9 5.54 10.71 -2.26
N GLU A 10 6.09 11.92 -2.11
CA GLU A 10 6.23 12.89 -3.19
C GLU A 10 7.13 12.36 -4.31
N GLU A 11 8.28 11.78 -3.97
CA GLU A 11 9.18 11.20 -4.95
C GLU A 11 8.56 10.02 -5.69
N LEU A 12 7.85 9.13 -4.98
CA LEU A 12 7.16 7.99 -5.55
C LEU A 12 6.07 8.42 -6.53
N PHE A 13 5.24 9.40 -6.17
CA PHE A 13 4.19 9.93 -7.06
C PHE A 13 4.79 10.56 -8.31
N ARG A 14 5.88 11.30 -8.15
CA ARG A 14 6.58 11.97 -9.26
C ARG A 14 7.25 10.96 -10.20
N ARG A 15 8.00 9.99 -9.69
CA ARG A 15 8.72 8.97 -10.50
C ARG A 15 7.78 7.91 -11.07
N GLY A 16 6.80 7.48 -10.28
CA GLY A 16 5.93 6.34 -10.58
C GLY A 16 4.70 6.66 -11.42
N ALA A 17 4.23 7.92 -11.37
CA ALA A 17 2.99 8.35 -12.02
C ALA A 17 3.03 9.77 -12.61
N SER A 18 4.16 10.49 -12.52
CA SER A 18 4.25 11.91 -12.96
C SER A 18 3.21 12.81 -12.29
N LEU A 19 2.94 12.59 -11.00
CA LEU A 19 2.01 13.37 -10.19
C LEU A 19 2.76 14.21 -9.14
N ASP A 20 2.21 15.38 -8.84
CA ASP A 20 2.71 16.32 -7.84
C ASP A 20 1.74 16.37 -6.66
N ILE A 21 2.07 15.62 -5.60
CA ILE A 21 1.28 15.56 -4.36
C ILE A 21 1.71 16.66 -3.37
N LYS A 22 0.72 17.34 -2.77
CA LYS A 22 0.97 18.34 -1.72
C LYS A 22 0.92 17.67 -0.34
N LYS A 23 1.68 18.23 0.62
CA LYS A 23 1.73 17.75 2.01
C LYS A 23 0.35 17.61 2.66
N GLY A 24 -0.60 18.49 2.30
CA GLY A 24 -1.98 18.45 2.80
C GLY A 24 -2.77 17.18 2.42
N HIS A 25 -2.35 16.45 1.39
CA HIS A 25 -2.98 15.22 0.91
C HIS A 25 -2.23 13.95 1.28
N ALA A 26 -1.05 14.08 1.90
CA ALA A 26 -0.21 12.94 2.23
C ALA A 26 -0.93 11.97 3.17
N LYS A 27 -1.66 12.52 4.15
CA LYS A 27 -2.41 11.72 5.13
C LYS A 27 -3.54 10.92 4.47
N ASP A 28 -4.32 11.55 3.59
CA ASP A 28 -5.45 10.89 2.91
C ASP A 28 -4.96 9.68 2.12
N VAL A 29 -3.84 9.85 1.40
CA VAL A 29 -3.20 8.78 0.62
C VAL A 29 -2.66 7.67 1.52
N THR A 30 -1.94 8.01 2.60
CA THR A 30 -1.37 7.00 3.49
C THR A 30 -2.45 6.22 4.22
N ASP A 31 -3.54 6.87 4.66
CA ASP A 31 -4.66 6.19 5.32
C ASP A 31 -5.31 5.14 4.40
N ILE A 32 -5.44 5.44 3.09
CA ILE A 32 -5.96 4.47 2.11
C ILE A 32 -5.03 3.26 2.01
N VAL A 33 -3.72 3.50 1.85
CA VAL A 33 -2.73 2.41 1.71
C VAL A 33 -2.68 1.55 2.97
N GLU A 34 -2.72 2.16 4.14
CA GLU A 34 -2.72 1.48 5.44
C GLU A 34 -3.97 0.59 5.60
N GLN A 35 -5.15 1.10 5.23
CA GLN A 35 -6.37 0.31 5.25
C GLN A 35 -6.27 -0.89 4.31
N LYS A 36 -5.77 -0.69 3.09
CA LYS A 36 -5.62 -1.79 2.11
C LYS A 36 -4.59 -2.82 2.52
N LEU A 37 -3.48 -2.41 3.15
CA LEU A 37 -2.55 -3.36 3.74
C LEU A 37 -3.23 -4.21 4.81
N TYR A 38 -3.99 -3.58 5.72
CA TYR A 38 -4.71 -4.31 6.76
C TYR A 38 -5.74 -5.29 6.19
N ASP A 39 -6.49 -4.89 5.16
CA ASP A 39 -7.48 -5.74 4.49
C ASP A 39 -6.83 -6.98 3.83
N LEU A 40 -5.67 -6.80 3.18
CA LEU A 40 -4.88 -7.91 2.63
C LEU A 40 -4.43 -8.89 3.72
N LEU A 41 -3.92 -8.39 4.85
CA LEU A 41 -3.49 -9.22 5.97
C LEU A 41 -4.66 -9.91 6.66
N LEU A 42 -5.82 -9.26 6.76
CA LEU A 42 -7.03 -9.84 7.32
C LEU A 42 -7.52 -11.02 6.48
N MET A 43 -7.42 -10.91 5.15
CA MET A 43 -7.71 -12.04 4.26
C MET A 43 -6.64 -13.13 4.35
N GLY A 44 -5.37 -12.76 4.45
CA GLY A 44 -4.28 -13.70 4.71
C GLY A 44 -4.49 -14.50 6.00
N GLN A 45 -4.94 -13.86 7.07
CA GLN A 45 -5.31 -14.54 8.31
C GLN A 45 -6.39 -15.60 8.09
N LYS A 46 -7.42 -15.32 7.28
CA LYS A 46 -8.48 -16.29 6.98
C LYS A 46 -7.92 -17.49 6.22
N ALA A 47 -7.05 -17.25 5.24
CA ALA A 47 -6.39 -18.31 4.47
C ALA A 47 -5.44 -19.16 5.35
N ALA A 48 -4.64 -18.52 6.22
CA ALA A 48 -3.78 -19.22 7.18
C ALA A 48 -4.58 -20.16 8.08
N LYS A 49 -5.68 -19.66 8.68
CA LYS A 49 -6.58 -20.46 9.52
C LYS A 49 -7.23 -21.61 8.75
N TYR A 50 -7.66 -21.36 7.50
CA TYR A 50 -8.22 -22.41 6.65
C TYR A 50 -7.20 -23.52 6.38
N ASN A 51 -5.93 -23.16 6.27
CA ASN A 51 -4.80 -24.09 6.11
C ASN A 51 -4.29 -24.67 7.45
N GLY A 52 -4.98 -24.45 8.57
CA GLY A 52 -4.59 -24.97 9.89
C GLY A 52 -3.32 -24.34 10.47
N ARG A 53 -2.99 -23.10 10.07
CA ARG A 53 -1.83 -22.34 10.56
C ARG A 53 -2.27 -21.15 11.43
N ASP A 54 -1.49 -20.90 12.47
CA ASP A 54 -1.63 -19.75 13.38
C ASP A 54 -0.65 -18.60 13.06
N VAL A 55 0.01 -18.67 11.89
CA VAL A 55 0.94 -17.66 11.37
C VAL A 55 0.56 -17.34 9.93
N ILE A 56 0.50 -16.06 9.58
CA ILE A 56 0.20 -15.58 8.22
C ILE A 56 1.47 -15.63 7.38
N TRP A 57 1.40 -16.34 6.26
CA TRP A 57 2.49 -16.42 5.30
C TRP A 57 2.26 -15.45 4.14
N LYS A 58 3.31 -15.07 3.42
CA LYS A 58 3.23 -14.18 2.27
C LYS A 58 2.23 -14.70 1.22
N TYR A 59 2.23 -16.00 0.99
CA TYR A 59 1.32 -16.65 0.04
C TYR A 59 -0.12 -16.82 0.53
N ASP A 60 -0.43 -16.41 1.76
CA ASP A 60 -1.82 -16.29 2.21
C ASP A 60 -2.48 -15.01 1.73
N LEU A 61 -1.68 -13.97 1.48
CA LEU A 61 -2.23 -12.68 1.07
C LEU A 61 -2.82 -12.82 -0.35
N PRO A 62 -3.98 -12.21 -0.63
CA PRO A 62 -4.59 -12.23 -1.94
C PRO A 62 -3.89 -11.23 -2.90
N ILE A 63 -2.57 -11.30 -3.00
CA ILE A 63 -1.77 -10.50 -3.93
C ILE A 63 -1.98 -11.04 -5.33
N THR A 64 -2.72 -10.28 -6.15
CA THR A 64 -2.92 -10.62 -7.55
C THR A 64 -1.63 -10.42 -8.35
N LYS A 65 -1.52 -11.08 -9.51
CA LYS A 65 -0.37 -10.92 -10.41
C LYS A 65 -0.07 -9.44 -10.73
N GLY A 66 -1.10 -8.63 -10.97
CA GLY A 66 -0.91 -7.21 -11.30
C GLY A 66 -0.36 -6.38 -10.12
N LEU A 67 -0.77 -6.72 -8.88
CA LEU A 67 -0.19 -6.10 -7.69
C LEU A 67 1.26 -6.56 -7.49
N GLU A 68 1.55 -7.85 -7.66
CA GLU A 68 2.91 -8.40 -7.57
C GLU A 68 3.87 -7.72 -8.58
N GLU A 69 3.42 -7.49 -9.82
CA GLU A 69 4.21 -6.75 -10.81
C GLU A 69 4.50 -5.31 -10.34
N THR A 70 3.51 -4.64 -9.75
CA THR A 70 3.69 -3.27 -9.23
C THR A 70 4.60 -3.23 -7.99
N ILE A 71 4.53 -4.21 -7.10
CA ILE A 71 5.46 -4.39 -5.98
C ILE A 71 6.89 -4.54 -6.51
N ASN A 72 7.08 -5.39 -7.52
CA ASN A 72 8.38 -5.59 -8.15
C ASN A 72 8.92 -4.35 -8.86
N GLU A 73 8.05 -3.49 -9.39
CA GLU A 73 8.45 -2.21 -9.95
C GLU A 73 8.81 -1.18 -8.88
N PHE A 74 8.09 -1.15 -7.75
CA PHE A 74 8.45 -0.31 -6.61
C PHE A 74 9.86 -0.66 -6.09
N LYS A 75 10.20 -1.95 -5.99
CA LYS A 75 11.55 -2.40 -5.57
C LYS A 75 12.68 -1.80 -6.41
N LYS A 76 12.43 -1.54 -7.70
CA LYS A 76 13.41 -0.94 -8.63
C LYS A 76 13.58 0.56 -8.43
N LEU A 77 12.71 1.21 -7.65
CA LEU A 77 12.82 2.63 -7.37
C LEU A 77 13.85 2.93 -6.26
N GLU A 78 14.35 1.91 -5.57
CA GLU A 78 15.34 2.02 -4.49
C GLU A 78 14.91 2.98 -3.38
N GLN A 79 13.60 3.04 -3.11
CA GLN A 79 13.05 3.80 -2.00
C GLN A 79 12.90 2.92 -0.77
N GLU A 80 13.27 3.46 0.39
CA GLU A 80 13.19 2.75 1.67
C GLU A 80 11.92 3.17 2.43
N ILE A 81 11.21 2.17 2.95
CA ILE A 81 10.10 2.34 3.88
C ILE A 81 10.43 1.51 5.11
N GLU A 82 10.40 2.14 6.28
CA GLU A 82 10.74 1.48 7.53
C GLU A 82 9.65 0.49 7.93
N VAL A 83 10.01 -0.80 8.06
CA VAL A 83 9.08 -1.84 8.52
C VAL A 83 8.49 -1.52 9.88
N LYS A 84 9.28 -0.88 10.76
CA LYS A 84 8.87 -0.47 12.09
C LYS A 84 7.66 0.47 12.06
N ASP A 85 7.67 1.45 11.16
CA ASP A 85 6.59 2.43 11.03
C ASP A 85 5.28 1.75 10.56
N ILE A 86 5.40 0.74 9.69
CA ILE A 86 4.29 -0.10 9.25
C ILE A 86 3.70 -0.87 10.44
N LEU A 87 4.55 -1.55 11.22
CA LEU A 87 4.11 -2.36 12.36
C LEU A 87 3.46 -1.50 13.46
N GLU A 88 4.05 -0.35 13.78
CA GLU A 88 3.47 0.61 14.73
C GLU A 88 2.08 1.07 14.29
N ARG A 89 1.88 1.24 12.97
CA ARG A 89 0.58 1.61 12.43
C ARG A 89 -0.42 0.46 12.45
N LEU A 90 -0.01 -0.74 12.04
CA LEU A 90 -0.85 -1.94 12.09
C LEU A 90 -1.33 -2.24 13.52
N ALA A 91 -0.52 -1.95 14.53
CA ALA A 91 -0.90 -2.08 15.94
C ALA A 91 -2.07 -1.17 16.37
N THR A 92 -2.47 -0.20 15.55
CA THR A 92 -3.65 0.65 15.78
C THR A 92 -4.96 0.02 15.28
N TYR A 93 -4.88 -1.07 14.52
CA TYR A 93 -6.01 -1.85 14.03
C TYR A 93 -6.34 -3.02 14.98
N PRO A 94 -7.50 -3.70 14.83
CA PRO A 94 -7.75 -4.93 15.55
C PRO A 94 -6.62 -5.96 15.33
N PRO A 95 -6.24 -6.72 16.38
CA PRO A 95 -5.08 -7.60 16.31
C PRO A 95 -5.27 -8.73 15.29
N LEU A 96 -4.20 -9.04 14.57
CA LEU A 96 -4.09 -10.12 13.62
C LEU A 96 -3.25 -11.27 14.21
N LEU A 97 -3.26 -12.42 13.54
CA LEU A 97 -2.27 -13.49 13.76
C LEU A 97 -0.86 -12.98 13.51
N GLU A 98 0.11 -13.69 14.08
CA GLU A 98 1.53 -13.43 13.86
C GLU A 98 1.88 -13.51 12.38
N LEU A 99 2.79 -12.64 11.93
CA LEU A 99 3.30 -12.66 10.56
C LEU A 99 4.54 -13.54 10.49
N GLU A 100 4.70 -14.33 9.44
CA GLU A 100 5.99 -14.96 9.20
C GLU A 100 7.07 -13.90 8.95
N VAL A 101 8.32 -14.22 9.29
CA VAL A 101 9.46 -13.30 9.15
C VAL A 101 9.64 -12.80 7.71
N GLU A 102 9.36 -13.65 6.71
CA GLU A 102 9.46 -13.26 5.30
C GLU A 102 8.36 -12.26 4.89
N LEU A 103 7.12 -12.49 5.32
CA LEU A 103 6.02 -11.56 5.11
C LEU A 103 6.31 -10.22 5.79
N GLU A 104 6.73 -10.23 7.06
CA GLU A 104 7.07 -9.00 7.80
C GLU A 104 8.14 -8.18 7.07
N LYS A 105 9.21 -8.82 6.60
CA LYS A 105 10.26 -8.17 5.80
C LYS A 105 9.78 -7.64 4.46
N SER A 106 8.72 -8.22 3.90
CA SER A 106 8.14 -7.78 2.62
C SER A 106 7.11 -6.66 2.75
N LEU A 107 6.66 -6.30 3.97
CA LEU A 107 5.66 -5.24 4.19
C LEU A 107 6.05 -3.89 3.56
N PRO A 108 7.31 -3.42 3.65
CA PRO A 108 7.75 -2.20 2.94
C PRO A 108 7.47 -2.25 1.43
N GLU A 109 7.75 -3.38 0.80
CA GLU A 109 7.57 -3.57 -0.65
C GLU A 109 6.07 -3.59 -1.01
N ILE A 110 5.24 -4.22 -0.19
CA ILE A 110 3.78 -4.26 -0.37
C ILE A 110 3.19 -2.86 -0.24
N VAL A 111 3.57 -2.11 0.80
CA VAL A 111 3.11 -0.72 1.01
C VAL A 111 3.54 0.18 -0.16
N GLY A 112 4.79 0.09 -0.59
CA GLY A 112 5.27 0.85 -1.74
C GLY A 112 4.53 0.49 -3.03
N GLY A 113 4.28 -0.80 -3.25
CA GLY A 113 3.47 -1.29 -4.37
C GLY A 113 2.04 -0.76 -4.35
N LEU A 114 1.35 -0.82 -3.20
CA LEU A 114 0.00 -0.26 -3.03
C LEU A 114 -0.04 1.25 -3.29
N THR A 115 0.96 1.98 -2.78
CA THR A 115 1.09 3.42 -2.99
C THR A 115 1.29 3.75 -4.47
N LEU A 116 2.12 2.96 -5.17
CA LEU A 116 2.36 3.11 -6.60
C LEU A 116 1.12 2.77 -7.44
N VAL A 117 0.37 1.72 -7.07
CA VAL A 117 -0.93 1.41 -7.70
C VAL A 117 -1.86 2.61 -7.57
N LEU A 118 -2.02 3.16 -6.37
CA LEU A 118 -2.90 4.30 -6.11
C LEU A 118 -2.50 5.52 -6.96
N ALA A 119 -1.20 5.86 -7.02
CA ALA A 119 -0.70 6.95 -7.85
C ALA A 119 -1.00 6.72 -9.35
N ARG A 120 -0.85 5.49 -9.84
CA ARG A 120 -1.15 5.15 -11.24
C ARG A 120 -2.63 5.18 -11.56
N ILE A 121 -3.48 4.75 -10.64
CA ILE A 121 -4.94 4.90 -10.77
C ILE A 121 -5.28 6.38 -10.91
N MET A 122 -4.76 7.25 -10.03
CA MET A 122 -4.97 8.69 -10.15
C MET A 122 -4.51 9.23 -11.51
N LYS A 123 -3.32 8.82 -11.97
CA LYS A 123 -2.81 9.25 -13.27
C LYS A 123 -3.70 8.79 -14.43
N LYS A 124 -4.33 7.62 -14.33
CA LYS A 124 -5.26 7.10 -15.34
C LYS A 124 -6.64 7.77 -15.30
N LEU A 125 -7.04 8.29 -14.14
CA LEU A 125 -8.29 9.03 -14.00
C LEU A 125 -8.17 10.48 -14.49
N ASP A 126 -6.98 11.07 -14.45
CA ASP A 126 -6.68 12.42 -14.97
C ASP A 126 -5.30 12.44 -15.65
N GLU A 127 -5.28 12.08 -16.95
CA GLU A 127 -4.02 11.93 -17.70
C GLU A 127 -3.36 13.27 -18.06
N GLU A 128 -4.12 14.37 -18.13
CA GLU A 128 -3.61 15.68 -18.51
C GLU A 128 -3.02 16.44 -17.32
N ASN A 129 -3.59 16.25 -16.13
CA ASN A 129 -3.14 16.94 -14.93
C ASN A 129 -2.02 16.18 -14.21
N ARG A 130 -1.24 16.95 -13.44
CA ARG A 130 -0.24 16.44 -12.50
C ARG A 130 -0.66 16.63 -11.05
N ALA A 131 -1.54 17.59 -10.78
CA ALA A 131 -1.92 17.94 -9.42
C ALA A 131 -2.80 16.86 -8.78
N VAL A 132 -2.39 16.39 -7.61
CA VAL A 132 -3.24 15.53 -6.78
C VAL A 132 -4.25 16.40 -6.02
N THR A 133 -5.54 16.20 -6.30
CA THR A 133 -6.66 16.88 -5.63
C THR A 133 -7.41 15.90 -4.74
N HIS A 134 -8.15 16.41 -3.75
CA HIS A 134 -8.99 15.57 -2.89
C HIS A 134 -10.00 14.73 -3.68
N GLU A 135 -10.66 15.32 -4.69
CA GLU A 135 -11.59 14.59 -5.56
C GLU A 135 -10.92 13.43 -6.31
N LEU A 136 -9.68 13.63 -6.79
CA LEU A 136 -8.92 12.59 -7.47
C LEU A 136 -8.55 11.45 -6.52
N ILE A 137 -8.20 11.77 -5.27
CA ILE A 137 -7.91 10.78 -4.23
C ILE A 137 -9.14 9.92 -3.94
N GLU A 138 -10.30 10.53 -3.74
CA GLU A 138 -11.55 9.81 -3.46
C GLU A 138 -11.96 8.91 -4.63
N LYS A 139 -11.83 9.38 -5.88
CA LYS A 139 -12.10 8.53 -7.06
C LYS A 139 -11.14 7.35 -7.13
N ALA A 140 -9.85 7.57 -6.89
CA ALA A 140 -8.84 6.52 -6.94
C ALA A 140 -9.03 5.50 -5.79
N LYS A 141 -9.41 5.97 -4.59
CA LYS A 141 -9.86 5.12 -3.48
C LYS A 141 -11.02 4.24 -3.89
N GLY A 142 -12.04 4.80 -4.57
CA GLY A 142 -13.19 4.04 -5.06
C GLY A 142 -12.79 2.91 -6.01
N VAL A 143 -11.77 3.10 -6.86
CA VAL A 143 -11.24 2.02 -7.72
C VAL A 143 -10.54 0.95 -6.89
N MET A 144 -9.72 1.32 -5.90
CA MET A 144 -9.08 0.35 -5.01
C MET A 144 -10.12 -0.43 -4.20
N ASP A 145 -11.18 0.21 -3.71
CA ASP A 145 -12.26 -0.46 -2.96
C ASP A 145 -13.01 -1.53 -3.78
N LEU A 146 -12.99 -1.43 -5.11
CA LEU A 146 -13.57 -2.44 -6.00
C LEU A 146 -12.62 -3.59 -6.34
N THR A 147 -11.32 -3.45 -6.04
CA THR A 147 -10.27 -4.36 -6.55
C THR A 147 -9.37 -4.94 -5.47
N LEU A 148 -9.33 -4.36 -4.27
CA LEU A 148 -8.46 -4.71 -3.14
C LEU A 148 -9.22 -4.66 -1.82
#